data_AF-C0DBY4-F1
#
_entry.id   AF-C0DBY4-F1
#
_cell.length_a   1.000
_cell.length_b   1.000
_cell.length_c   1.000
_cell.angle_alpha   90.00
_cell.angle_beta   90.00
_cell.angle_gamma   90.00
#
_symmetry.space_group_name_H-M   'P 1'
#
loop_
_entity.id
_entity.type
_entity.pdbx_description
1 polymer ?
#
loop_
_entity_poly.entity_id
_entity_poly.type
_entity_poly.pdbx_seq_one_letter_code
_entity_poly.pdbx_strand_id
1 'polypeptide(L)'
;GIETHKGPKSLMNTPLFEESLLTDGEERHVFEGNAKEAIGLLPTKVNVAVAASLAAADPERMRMDIYSVPGFVGDDHRITSEIDGVKAVVDIYSSTSAIAGWSLVAVLRNLVSPIVF
;
A
#
# COMPACT_ATOMS: atom_id res chain seq x y z
N GLY A 1 -7.33 -6.45 5.95
CA GLY A 1 -6.17 -6.80 5.11
C GLY A 1 -5.86 -5.66 4.16
N ILE A 2 -4.64 -5.64 3.65
CA ILE A 2 -4.15 -4.66 2.67
C ILE A 2 -3.80 -5.41 1.39
N GLU A 3 -4.39 -5.00 0.28
CA GLU A 3 -4.02 -5.47 -1.05
C GLU A 3 -3.32 -4.33 -1.78
N THR A 4 -2.23 -4.64 -2.47
CA THR A 4 -1.44 -3.64 -3.20
C THR A 4 -1.11 -4.13 -4.60
N HIS A 5 -1.51 -3.36 -5.62
CA HIS A 5 -1.11 -3.62 -7.00
C HIS A 5 0.06 -2.71 -7.39
N LYS A 6 1.08 -3.31 -8.02
CA LYS A 6 2.25 -2.60 -8.53
C LYS A 6 2.60 -3.08 -9.93
N GLY A 7 3.18 -2.19 -10.72
CA GLY A 7 3.78 -2.58 -11.99
C GLY A 7 5.06 -3.40 -11.76
N PRO A 8 5.38 -4.38 -12.62
CA PRO A 8 6.60 -5.19 -12.55
C PRO A 8 7.88 -4.36 -12.38
N LYS A 9 7.96 -3.22 -13.08
CA LYS A 9 9.09 -2.29 -13.02
C LYS A 9 9.28 -1.66 -11.63
N SER A 10 8.20 -1.47 -10.87
CA SER A 10 8.26 -0.90 -9.51
C SER A 10 8.95 -1.84 -8.52
N LEU A 11 8.86 -3.15 -8.78
CA LEU A 11 9.45 -4.21 -7.97
C LEU A 11 10.93 -4.48 -8.31
N MET A 12 11.46 -3.97 -9.43
CA MET A 12 12.87 -4.16 -9.78
C MET A 12 13.81 -3.78 -8.62
N ASN A 13 14.86 -4.58 -8.44
CA ASN A 13 15.84 -4.47 -7.34
C ASN A 13 15.24 -4.76 -5.95
N THR A 14 14.14 -5.50 -5.88
CA THR A 14 13.59 -6.02 -4.63
C THR A 14 13.65 -7.54 -4.60
N PRO A 15 13.60 -8.18 -3.42
CA PRO A 15 13.55 -9.64 -3.31
C PRO A 15 12.34 -10.30 -3.99
N LEU A 16 11.28 -9.53 -4.27
CA LEU A 16 10.05 -10.03 -4.90
C LEU A 16 10.08 -9.99 -6.43
N PHE A 17 11.16 -9.49 -7.03
CA PHE A 17 11.25 -9.34 -8.47
C PHE A 17 11.81 -10.59 -9.14
N GLU A 18 11.08 -11.06 -10.13
CA GLU A 18 11.53 -12.04 -11.10
C GLU A 18 11.47 -11.43 -12.50
N GLU A 19 12.44 -11.75 -13.37
CA GLU A 19 12.48 -11.22 -14.73
C GLU A 19 11.24 -11.58 -15.55
N SER A 20 10.63 -12.73 -15.25
CA SER A 20 9.37 -13.18 -15.88
C SER A 20 8.21 -12.20 -15.68
N LEU A 21 8.19 -11.44 -14.58
CA LEU A 21 7.15 -10.43 -14.31
C LEU A 21 7.06 -9.35 -15.39
N LEU A 22 8.16 -9.06 -16.09
CA LEU A 22 8.18 -8.06 -17.18
C LEU A 22 7.45 -8.53 -18.43
N THR A 23 7.28 -9.84 -18.59
CA THR A 23 6.69 -10.49 -19.77
C THR A 23 5.35 -11.15 -19.50
N ASP A 24 4.93 -11.22 -18.24
CA ASP A 24 3.62 -11.76 -17.87
C ASP A 24 2.50 -11.02 -18.58
N GLY A 25 1.51 -11.78 -19.06
CA GLY A 25 0.27 -11.23 -19.62
C GLY A 25 -0.83 -11.03 -18.58
N GLU A 26 -0.70 -11.65 -17.41
CA GLU A 26 -1.70 -11.68 -16.35
C GLU A 26 -1.12 -11.19 -15.02
N GLU A 27 -2.00 -10.82 -14.10
CA GLU A 27 -1.63 -10.49 -12.72
C GLU A 27 -0.98 -11.68 -12.00
N ARG A 28 0.08 -11.40 -11.23
CA ARG A 28 0.75 -12.40 -10.38
C ARG A 28 0.77 -11.97 -8.93
N HIS A 29 0.38 -12.88 -8.04
CA HIS A 29 0.57 -12.71 -6.59
C HIS A 29 2.05 -12.94 -6.25
N VAL A 30 2.75 -11.90 -5.78
CA VAL A 30 4.21 -11.93 -5.56
C VAL A 30 4.60 -11.91 -4.08
N PHE A 31 3.67 -11.62 -3.17
CA PHE A 31 3.92 -11.66 -1.73
C PHE A 31 2.63 -11.84 -0.96
N GLU A 32 2.66 -12.79 -0.01
CA GLU A 32 1.64 -13.02 1.00
C GLU A 32 2.30 -12.99 2.39
N GLY A 33 1.75 -12.21 3.31
CA GLY A 33 2.27 -12.12 4.68
C GLY A 33 1.58 -11.04 5.49
N ASN A 34 2.33 -10.39 6.38
CA ASN A 34 1.86 -9.22 7.12
C ASN A 34 2.68 -7.95 6.79
N ALA A 35 2.22 -6.80 7.28
CA ALA A 35 2.86 -5.51 6.99
C ALA A 35 4.30 -5.41 7.57
N LYS A 36 4.60 -6.10 8.68
CA LYS A 36 5.95 -6.14 9.27
C LYS A 36 6.93 -6.95 8.43
N GLU A 37 6.48 -8.07 7.86
CA GLU A 37 7.29 -8.87 6.92
C GLU A 37 7.50 -8.10 5.62
N ALA A 38 6.45 -7.47 5.10
CA ALA A 38 6.50 -6.69 3.87
C ALA A 38 7.53 -5.56 3.94
N ILE A 39 7.58 -4.78 5.03
CA ILE A 39 8.56 -3.68 5.18
C ILE A 39 10.00 -4.18 5.30
N GLY A 40 10.20 -5.39 5.85
CA GLY A 40 11.51 -6.04 5.89
C GLY A 40 12.05 -6.38 4.49
N LEU A 41 11.18 -6.76 3.56
CA LEU A 41 11.53 -7.08 2.17
C LEU A 41 11.54 -5.84 1.26
N LEU A 42 10.68 -4.88 1.53
CA LEU A 42 10.37 -3.75 0.66
C LEU A 42 10.49 -2.38 1.38
N PRO A 43 11.65 -2.04 1.97
CA PRO A 43 11.80 -0.89 2.88
C PRO A 43 11.43 0.47 2.27
N THR A 44 11.37 0.57 0.94
CA THR A 44 11.03 1.82 0.22
C THR A 44 9.70 1.77 -0.54
N LYS A 45 8.98 0.63 -0.55
CA LYS A 45 7.84 0.41 -1.47
C LYS A 45 6.49 0.22 -0.78
N VAL A 46 6.46 0.05 0.54
CA VAL A 46 5.24 -0.28 1.30
C VAL A 46 4.89 0.73 2.40
N ASN A 47 5.44 1.94 2.37
CA ASN A 47 5.22 2.97 3.39
C ASN A 47 3.73 3.25 3.66
N VAL A 48 2.91 3.35 2.62
CA VAL A 48 1.46 3.62 2.76
C VAL A 48 0.76 2.45 3.43
N ALA A 49 1.03 1.21 3.01
CA ALA A 49 0.47 0.02 3.62
C ALA A 49 0.84 -0.11 5.10
N VAL A 50 2.10 0.18 5.46
CA VAL A 50 2.56 0.14 6.86
C VAL A 50 1.93 1.27 7.69
N ALA A 51 1.83 2.48 7.15
CA ALA A 51 1.15 3.58 7.85
C ALA A 51 -0.34 3.27 8.06
N ALA A 52 -1.00 2.70 7.06
CA ALA A 52 -2.40 2.29 7.15
C ALA A 52 -2.59 1.13 8.14
N SER A 53 -1.67 0.17 8.17
CA SER A 53 -1.74 -0.91 9.16
C SER A 53 -1.60 -0.37 10.57
N LEU A 54 -0.65 0.54 10.85
CA LEU A 54 -0.50 1.21 12.14
C LEU A 54 -1.75 2.01 12.56
N ALA A 55 -2.43 2.65 11.61
CA ALA A 55 -3.63 3.43 11.88
C ALA A 55 -4.87 2.56 12.14
N ALA A 56 -4.98 1.42 11.44
CA ALA A 56 -6.16 0.55 11.51
C ALA A 56 -6.03 -0.58 12.55
N ALA A 57 -4.83 -1.12 12.75
CA ALA A 57 -4.57 -2.32 13.55
C ALA A 57 -3.08 -2.44 13.96
N ASP A 58 -2.68 -3.63 14.40
CA ASP A 58 -1.27 -3.99 14.60
C ASP A 58 -0.67 -4.47 13.26
N PRO A 59 0.47 -3.93 12.79
CA PRO A 59 1.14 -4.39 11.57
C PRO A 59 1.46 -5.89 11.52
N GLU A 60 1.63 -6.55 12.67
CA GLU A 60 1.84 -8.00 12.73
C GLU A 60 0.56 -8.80 12.46
N ARG A 61 -0.61 -8.19 12.68
CA ARG A 61 -1.93 -8.82 12.51
C ARG A 61 -2.61 -8.46 11.19
N MET A 62 -2.12 -7.44 10.51
CA MET A 62 -2.71 -6.97 9.25
C MET A 62 -2.14 -7.78 8.08
N ARG A 63 -2.92 -8.72 7.56
CA ARG A 63 -2.59 -9.46 6.33
C ARG A 63 -2.32 -8.47 5.20
N MET A 64 -1.26 -8.72 4.44
CA MET A 64 -0.85 -7.94 3.30
C MET A 64 -0.55 -8.85 2.11
N ASP A 65 -1.14 -8.49 0.98
CA ASP A 65 -1.03 -9.20 -0.29
C ASP A 65 -0.50 -8.19 -1.33
N ILE A 66 0.52 -8.58 -2.11
CA ILE A 66 1.09 -7.73 -3.18
C ILE A 66 1.03 -8.45 -4.51
N TYR A 67 0.51 -7.75 -5.50
CA TYR A 67 0.31 -8.24 -6.85
C TYR A 67 1.13 -7.43 -7.84
N SER A 68 1.79 -8.14 -8.76
CA SER A 68 2.46 -7.57 -9.92
C SER A 68 1.49 -7.59 -11.10
N VAL A 69 1.11 -6.40 -11.60
CA VAL A 69 0.11 -6.24 -12.65
C VAL A 69 0.77 -5.70 -13.93
N PRO A 70 0.74 -6.44 -15.05
CA PRO A 70 1.31 -5.99 -16.32
C PRO A 70 0.75 -4.64 -16.76
N GLY A 71 1.63 -3.72 -17.17
CA GLY A 71 1.24 -2.38 -17.63
C GLY A 71 0.77 -1.40 -16.54
N PHE A 72 0.70 -1.82 -15.27
CA PHE A 72 0.23 -0.94 -14.19
C PHE A 72 1.22 0.20 -13.89
N VAL A 73 0.68 1.40 -13.68
CA VAL A 73 1.44 2.63 -13.40
C VAL A 73 0.90 3.29 -12.14
N GLY A 74 1.81 3.59 -11.21
CA GLY A 74 1.50 4.19 -9.92
C GLY A 74 1.49 3.15 -8.81
N ASP A 75 0.75 3.46 -7.76
CA ASP A 75 0.49 2.60 -6.60
C ASP A 75 -1.02 2.55 -6.36
N ASP A 76 -1.53 1.34 -6.16
CA ASP A 76 -2.90 1.09 -5.76
C ASP A 76 -2.92 0.31 -4.45
N HIS A 77 -3.65 0.82 -3.47
CA HIS A 77 -3.73 0.27 -2.13
C HIS A 77 -5.18 0.17 -1.68
N ARG A 78 -5.64 -1.05 -1.45
CA ARG A 78 -6.95 -1.34 -0.90
C ARG A 78 -6.83 -1.85 0.53
N ILE A 79 -7.35 -1.08 1.48
CA ILE A 79 -7.37 -1.41 2.89
C ILE A 79 -8.79 -1.78 3.29
N THR A 80 -8.97 -3.01 3.77
CA THR A 80 -10.26 -3.50 4.27
C THR A 80 -10.18 -3.81 5.75
N SER A 81 -11.05 -3.18 6.54
CA SER A 81 -11.25 -3.46 7.96
C SER A 81 -12.69 -3.91 8.17
N GLU A 82 -12.87 -5.05 8.83
CA GLU A 82 -14.18 -5.70 8.96
C GLU A 82 -14.35 -6.27 10.37
N ILE A 83 -15.50 -5.97 10.96
CA ILE A 83 -15.99 -6.49 12.25
C ILE A 83 -17.45 -6.91 12.08
N ASP A 84 -18.05 -7.51 13.11
CA ASP A 84 -19.47 -7.88 13.04
C ASP A 84 -20.36 -6.66 12.75
N GLY A 85 -21.15 -6.76 11.68
CA GLY A 85 -22.06 -5.71 11.22
C GLY A 85 -21.42 -4.48 10.54
N VAL A 86 -20.09 -4.39 10.42
CA VAL A 86 -19.42 -3.21 9.84
C VAL A 86 -18.24 -3.60 8.95
N LYS A 87 -18.22 -3.04 7.74
CA LYS A 87 -17.09 -3.13 6.80
C LYS A 87 -16.70 -1.75 6.32
N ALA A 88 -15.43 -1.39 6.50
CA ALA A 88 -14.82 -0.20 5.94
C ALA A 88 -13.80 -0.62 4.87
N VAL A 89 -13.92 -0.01 3.69
CA VAL A 89 -12.97 -0.18 2.59
C VAL A 89 -12.46 1.20 2.20
N VAL A 90 -11.13 1.35 2.21
CA VAL A 90 -10.44 2.53 1.70
C VAL A 90 -9.60 2.07 0.52
N ASP A 91 -9.89 2.61 -0.65
CA ASP A 91 -9.27 2.21 -1.92
C ASP A 91 -8.60 3.45 -2.53
N ILE A 92 -7.28 3.41 -2.67
CA ILE A 92 -6.45 4.57 -3.01
C ILE A 92 -5.54 4.22 -4.17
N TYR A 93 -5.84 4.82 -5.31
CA TYR A 93 -4.92 4.91 -6.43
C TYR A 93 -4.13 6.23 -6.39
N SER A 94 -2.84 6.15 -6.70
CA SER A 94 -2.00 7.32 -6.95
C SER A 94 -1.00 7.07 -8.07
N SER A 95 -0.98 7.95 -9.08
CA SER A 95 0.02 7.92 -10.15
C SER A 95 1.35 8.54 -9.72
N THR A 96 1.35 9.33 -8.66
CA THR A 96 2.52 10.01 -8.08
C THR A 96 2.39 10.10 -6.56
N SER A 97 3.51 10.32 -5.87
CA SER A 97 3.53 10.48 -4.41
C SER A 97 3.06 11.86 -3.91
N ALA A 98 2.49 12.71 -4.76
CA ALA A 98 2.10 14.08 -4.38
C ALA A 98 1.08 14.13 -3.23
N ILE A 99 0.21 13.12 -3.11
CA ILE A 99 -0.77 13.00 -2.02
C ILE A 99 -0.08 12.98 -0.64
N ALA A 100 1.10 12.37 -0.53
CA ALA A 100 1.88 12.35 0.71
C ALA A 100 2.47 13.72 1.07
N GLY A 101 2.75 14.57 0.07
CA GLY A 101 3.11 15.97 0.32
C GLY A 101 1.92 16.78 0.86
N TRP A 102 0.74 16.57 0.27
CA TRP A 102 -0.49 17.23 0.73
C TRP A 102 -0.94 16.81 2.12
N SER A 103 -0.67 15.56 2.54
CA SER A 103 -0.99 15.12 3.91
C SER A 103 -0.21 15.91 4.96
N LEU A 104 1.06 16.27 4.69
CA LEU A 104 1.84 17.12 5.58
C LEU A 104 1.25 18.54 5.67
N VAL A 105 0.87 19.12 4.53
CA VAL A 105 0.21 20.45 4.50
C VAL A 105 -1.09 20.42 5.29
N ALA A 106 -1.89 19.35 5.17
CA ALA A 106 -3.12 19.17 5.93
C ALA A 106 -2.86 19.15 7.45
N VAL A 107 -1.87 18.37 7.91
CA VAL A 107 -1.47 18.34 9.33
C VAL A 107 -1.04 19.74 9.82
N LEU A 108 -0.21 20.44 9.05
CA LEU A 108 0.26 21.78 9.42
C LEU A 108 -0.88 22.81 9.50
N ARG A 109 -1.87 22.71 8.61
CA ARG A 109 -3.08 23.56 8.66
C ARG A 109 -3.94 23.23 9.87
N ASN A 110 -4.12 21.94 10.18
CA ASN A 110 -4.91 21.49 11.33
C ASN A 110 -4.30 21.95 12.66
N LEU A 111 -2.97 22.06 12.78
CA LEU A 111 -2.29 22.52 14.01
C LEU A 111 -2.69 23.94 14.45
N VAL A 112 -3.07 24.82 13.51
CA VAL A 112 -3.42 26.22 13.80
C VAL A 112 -4.90 26.54 13.53
N SER A 113 -5.68 25.55 13.11
CA SER A 113 -7.08 25.72 12.76
C SER A 113 -7.97 25.54 14.00
N PRO A 114 -8.99 26.40 14.20
CA PRO A 114 -10.00 26.16 15.23
C PRO A 114 -10.91 24.97 14.89
N ILE A 115 -10.90 24.49 13.65
CA ILE A 115 -11.67 23.34 13.17
C ILE A 115 -10.71 22.33 12.54
N VAL A 116 -10.73 21.09 13.03
CA VAL A 116 -9.90 19.99 12.54
C VAL A 116 -10.76 18.93 11.84
N PHE A 117 -10.17 18.25 10.87
CA PHE A 117 -10.75 17.12 10.12
C PHE A 117 -9.76 15.96 10.11
#